data_AF-A0A9P4PUQ0-F1
#
_entry.id   AF-A0A9P4PUQ0-F1
#
_cell.length_a   1.000
_cell.length_b   1.000
_cell.length_c   1.000
_cell.angle_alpha   90.00
_cell.angle_beta   90.00
_cell.angle_gamma   90.00
#
_symmetry.space_group_name_H-M   'P 1'
#
loop_
_entity.id
_entity.type
_entity.pdbx_description
1 polymer ?
#
loop_
_entity_poly.entity_id
_entity_poly.type
_entity_poly.pdbx_seq_one_letter_code
_entity_poly.pdbx_strand_id
1 'polypeptide(L)'
;MDAAPNCAICNAPPYPECPCEAERLQIAVKQAEHRAMEEQLTEIRDWVISHARQHILNQFERLTTTRKAQHSAYLATLPNYTVYMQYSGHPPIHAIYIENLQRQIAEAHAELKRGIDADWRASVLRYPDVLDYFYSLVQLRIPDERSPQVVEPPFAAAGYADRGFASQIAKEKKKKRRDSSLAPPERGMHMDEPPMHAVLGRVRGPPAAPTPPLAGGISAFAIYTHAYLDRDNLPASTPSASREPRVAYHLDLHSARHTAAMDKKSGAYGGATGGGDTDFRKTFDREKYALLAKEREQREREEGKARYEAKQEGRSYRRRASTPEDLRMAEVRTSRVDVASLVGKTMLVPAGSGVGKRGKSAGFYCEACDITLRDSPSWIEHLNSKQHLGNTGQSMDVRRATLDEVRERLRYLSRKRREAMQKEELDLDKRLDQRREEEDKEREAKRQKRNEKRRAKKDAWDEF
;
A
#
# COMPACT_ATOMS: atom_id res chain seq x y z
N MET A 1 -4.92 -65.31 4.00
CA MET A 1 -5.35 -64.14 4.81
C MET A 1 -4.58 -62.96 4.27
N ASP A 2 -5.20 -62.18 3.38
CA ASP A 2 -4.58 -60.97 2.83
C ASP A 2 -4.49 -59.92 3.92
N ALA A 3 -3.34 -59.87 4.57
CA ALA A 3 -3.06 -58.99 5.72
C ALA A 3 -2.67 -57.57 5.28
N ALA A 4 -3.13 -57.11 4.11
CA ALA A 4 -2.83 -55.78 3.63
C ALA A 4 -3.67 -54.75 4.43
N PRO A 5 -3.04 -53.70 4.98
CA PRO A 5 -3.74 -52.72 5.79
C PRO A 5 -4.73 -51.91 4.95
N ASN A 6 -5.83 -51.51 5.58
CA ASN A 6 -6.73 -50.53 4.97
C ASN A 6 -6.05 -49.16 4.91
N CYS A 7 -6.51 -48.33 3.99
CA CYS A 7 -6.06 -46.96 3.78
C CYS A 7 -6.10 -46.15 5.09
N ALA A 8 -4.99 -45.58 5.55
CA ALA A 8 -4.89 -44.91 6.86
C ALA A 8 -5.72 -43.62 6.99
N ILE A 9 -6.33 -43.14 5.90
CA ILE A 9 -7.08 -41.88 5.82
C ILE A 9 -8.57 -42.14 5.65
N CYS A 10 -8.95 -42.99 4.68
CA CYS A 10 -10.35 -43.29 4.38
C CYS A 10 -10.81 -44.68 4.80
N ASN A 11 -9.90 -45.49 5.37
CA ASN A 11 -10.13 -46.87 5.81
C ASN A 11 -10.66 -47.81 4.70
N ALA A 12 -10.46 -47.44 3.43
CA ALA A 12 -10.81 -48.28 2.28
C ALA A 12 -9.94 -49.54 2.24
N PRO A 13 -10.46 -50.67 1.73
CA PRO A 13 -9.68 -51.89 1.55
C PRO A 13 -8.48 -51.66 0.62
N PRO A 14 -7.42 -52.48 0.73
CA PRO A 14 -6.16 -52.32 0.01
C PRO A 14 -6.28 -52.46 -1.51
N TYR A 15 -7.38 -53.00 -2.01
CA TYR A 15 -7.69 -53.06 -3.43
C TYR A 15 -9.09 -52.50 -3.71
N PRO A 16 -9.24 -51.59 -4.69
CA PRO A 16 -8.19 -50.93 -5.48
C PRO A 16 -7.39 -49.91 -4.65
N GLU A 17 -6.14 -49.63 -5.04
CA GLU A 17 -5.26 -48.69 -4.33
C GLU A 17 -5.92 -47.30 -4.17
N CYS A 18 -6.01 -46.83 -2.93
CA CYS A 18 -6.57 -45.51 -2.60
C CYS A 18 -5.52 -44.40 -2.91
N PRO A 19 -5.88 -43.30 -3.58
CA PRO A 19 -4.94 -42.20 -3.85
C PRO A 19 -4.59 -41.37 -2.59
N CYS A 20 -5.37 -41.50 -1.52
CA CYS A 20 -5.30 -40.63 -0.34
C CYS A 20 -3.91 -40.62 0.33
N GLU A 21 -3.25 -41.77 0.43
CA GLU A 21 -1.93 -41.85 1.08
C GLU A 21 -0.84 -41.17 0.25
N ALA A 22 -0.87 -41.37 -1.08
CA ALA A 22 0.05 -40.72 -2.00
C ALA A 22 -0.15 -39.20 -2.02
N GLU A 23 -1.40 -38.72 -2.06
CA GLU A 23 -1.71 -37.28 -1.99
C GLU A 23 -1.23 -36.66 -0.68
N ARG A 24 -1.43 -37.35 0.45
CA ARG A 24 -1.00 -36.86 1.76
C ARG A 24 0.52 -36.80 1.87
N LEU A 25 1.23 -37.78 1.30
CA LEU A 25 2.69 -37.76 1.21
C LEU A 25 3.18 -36.55 0.39
N GLN A 26 2.57 -36.29 -0.77
CA GLN A 26 2.91 -35.12 -1.59
C GLN A 26 2.70 -33.79 -0.84
N ILE A 27 1.62 -33.67 -0.06
CA ILE A 27 1.37 -32.49 0.78
C ILE A 27 2.44 -32.35 1.86
N ALA A 28 2.81 -33.46 2.52
CA ALA A 28 3.83 -33.46 3.56
C ALA A 28 5.21 -33.07 3.00
N VAL A 29 5.57 -33.55 1.80
CA VAL A 29 6.79 -33.17 1.08
C VAL A 29 6.80 -31.67 0.82
N LYS A 30 5.75 -31.11 0.22
CA LYS A 30 5.64 -29.65 -0.03
C LYS A 30 5.76 -28.82 1.24
N GLN A 31 5.18 -29.28 2.34
CA GLN A 31 5.28 -28.60 3.65
C GLN A 31 6.69 -28.71 4.27
N ALA A 32 7.40 -29.81 4.03
CA ALA A 32 8.78 -29.97 4.46
C ALA A 32 9.73 -29.11 3.61
N GLU A 33 9.56 -29.12 2.29
CA GLU A 33 10.29 -28.27 1.35
C GLU A 33 10.16 -26.80 1.71
N HIS A 34 8.93 -26.30 1.91
CA HIS A 34 8.71 -24.91 2.31
C HIS A 34 9.37 -24.58 3.65
N ARG A 35 9.36 -25.48 4.64
CA ARG A 35 10.00 -25.19 5.94
C ARG A 35 11.53 -25.21 5.87
N ALA A 36 12.10 -26.08 5.06
CA ALA A 36 13.54 -26.25 4.96
C ALA A 36 14.20 -25.24 4.00
N MET A 37 13.52 -24.91 2.90
CA MET A 37 14.12 -24.17 1.78
C MET A 37 13.65 -22.73 1.65
N GLU A 38 12.43 -22.38 2.10
CA GLU A 38 11.87 -21.04 1.83
C GLU A 38 12.71 -19.92 2.45
N GLU A 39 13.15 -20.08 3.71
CA GLU A 39 13.98 -19.08 4.39
C GLU A 39 15.31 -18.87 3.66
N GLN A 40 16.02 -19.95 3.33
CA GLN A 40 17.27 -19.87 2.57
C GLN A 40 17.07 -19.28 1.18
N LEU A 41 16.00 -19.65 0.47
CA LEU A 41 15.67 -19.08 -0.84
C LEU A 41 15.34 -17.60 -0.76
N THR A 42 14.70 -17.14 0.32
CA THR A 42 14.43 -15.72 0.54
C THR A 42 15.71 -14.93 0.76
N GLU A 43 16.62 -15.44 1.60
CA GLU A 43 17.93 -14.81 1.83
C GLU A 43 18.76 -14.73 0.55
N ILE A 44 18.82 -15.82 -0.22
CA ILE A 44 19.50 -15.88 -1.51
C ILE A 44 18.89 -14.84 -2.47
N ARG A 45 17.57 -14.79 -2.57
CA ARG A 45 16.87 -13.84 -3.46
C ARG A 45 17.17 -12.39 -3.08
N ASP A 46 17.09 -12.06 -1.79
CA ASP A 46 17.34 -10.71 -1.30
C ASP A 46 18.81 -10.30 -1.55
N TRP A 47 19.73 -11.22 -1.33
CA TRP A 47 21.14 -11.03 -1.64
C TRP A 47 21.35 -10.77 -3.14
N VAL A 48 20.82 -11.63 -4.02
CA VAL A 48 20.97 -11.47 -5.48
C VAL A 48 20.36 -10.16 -5.97
N ILE A 49 19.15 -9.83 -5.53
CA ILE A 49 18.46 -8.59 -5.92
C ILE A 49 19.27 -7.36 -5.50
N SER A 50 19.78 -7.35 -4.27
CA SER A 50 20.59 -6.24 -3.76
C SER A 50 21.84 -6.03 -4.61
N HIS A 51 22.59 -7.10 -4.90
CA HIS A 51 23.83 -7.02 -5.66
C HIS A 51 23.60 -6.69 -7.14
N ALA A 52 22.58 -7.28 -7.77
CA ALA A 52 22.20 -6.96 -9.15
C ALA A 52 21.80 -5.49 -9.30
N ARG A 53 20.97 -4.99 -8.38
CA ARG A 53 20.57 -3.57 -8.37
C ARG A 53 21.77 -2.66 -8.19
N GLN A 54 22.66 -2.94 -7.23
CA GLN A 54 23.85 -2.13 -7.00
C GLN A 54 24.78 -2.12 -8.23
N HIS A 55 24.99 -3.27 -8.87
CA HIS A 55 25.80 -3.37 -10.08
C HIS A 55 25.25 -2.49 -11.22
N ILE A 56 23.95 -2.59 -11.48
CA ILE A 56 23.28 -1.79 -12.53
C ILE A 56 23.29 -0.30 -12.20
N LEU A 57 23.02 0.09 -10.95
CA LEU A 57 23.03 1.49 -10.54
C LEU A 57 24.42 2.11 -10.67
N ASN A 58 25.47 1.42 -10.21
CA ASN A 58 26.85 1.88 -10.32
C ASN A 58 27.28 2.05 -11.78
N GLN A 59 26.86 1.14 -12.66
CA GLN A 59 27.14 1.27 -14.08
C GLN A 59 26.37 2.43 -14.72
N PHE A 60 25.09 2.59 -14.40
CA PHE A 60 24.28 3.69 -14.91
C PHE A 60 24.79 5.06 -14.42
N GLU A 61 25.29 5.14 -13.19
CA GLU A 61 25.91 6.35 -12.68
C GLU A 61 27.14 6.73 -13.52
N ARG A 62 28.00 5.76 -13.86
CA ARG A 62 29.16 5.99 -14.75
C ARG A 62 28.75 6.46 -16.15
N LEU A 63 27.68 5.92 -16.71
CA LEU A 63 27.14 6.37 -18.00
C LEU A 63 26.61 7.81 -17.90
N THR A 64 25.87 8.09 -16.84
CA THR A 64 25.28 9.41 -16.57
C THR A 64 26.36 10.47 -16.35
N THR A 65 27.41 10.17 -15.58
CA THR A 65 28.55 11.09 -15.38
C THR A 65 29.28 11.37 -16.68
N THR A 66 29.51 10.33 -17.50
CA THR A 66 30.12 10.47 -18.83
C THR A 66 29.29 11.38 -19.74
N ARG A 67 27.96 11.16 -19.83
CA ARG A 67 27.08 12.02 -20.65
C ARG A 67 27.02 13.45 -20.13
N LYS A 68 26.97 13.66 -18.81
CA LYS A 68 26.99 15.01 -18.21
C LYS A 68 28.29 15.74 -18.56
N ALA A 69 29.43 15.04 -18.52
CA ALA A 69 30.72 15.59 -18.92
C ALA A 69 30.72 15.97 -20.42
N GLN A 70 30.27 15.06 -21.30
CA GLN A 70 30.14 15.34 -22.74
C GLN A 70 29.20 16.51 -23.03
N HIS A 71 28.07 16.60 -22.33
CA HIS A 71 27.11 17.70 -22.45
C HIS A 71 27.73 19.03 -22.01
N SER A 72 28.44 19.05 -20.88
CA SER A 72 29.14 20.25 -20.42
C SER A 72 30.23 20.70 -21.40
N ALA A 73 30.97 19.75 -21.99
CA ALA A 73 31.97 20.03 -23.02
C ALA A 73 31.31 20.59 -24.28
N TYR A 74 30.20 20.01 -24.73
CA TYR A 74 29.44 20.51 -25.88
C TYR A 74 28.93 21.94 -25.64
N LEU A 75 28.31 22.21 -24.49
CA LEU A 75 27.86 23.57 -24.16
C LEU A 75 29.02 24.57 -24.20
N ALA A 76 30.21 24.20 -23.70
CA ALA A 76 31.39 25.04 -23.76
C ALA A 76 31.86 25.36 -25.20
N THR A 77 31.52 24.54 -26.19
CA THR A 77 31.82 24.80 -27.61
C THR A 77 30.84 25.73 -28.30
N LEU A 78 29.66 25.98 -27.71
CA LEU A 78 28.64 26.82 -28.33
C LEU A 78 29.09 28.29 -28.43
N PRO A 79 28.78 28.98 -29.54
CA PRO A 79 29.15 30.39 -29.72
C PRO A 79 28.48 31.26 -28.66
N ASN A 80 29.24 32.19 -28.08
CA ASN A 80 28.78 33.13 -27.03
C ASN A 80 28.31 32.46 -25.72
N TYR A 81 28.51 31.16 -25.52
CA TYR A 81 28.08 30.47 -24.31
C TYR A 81 28.87 30.92 -23.07
N THR A 82 30.18 31.12 -23.19
CA THR A 82 31.04 31.62 -22.09
C THR A 82 30.59 33.00 -21.62
N VAL A 83 30.28 33.90 -22.56
CA VAL A 83 29.74 35.24 -22.28
C VAL A 83 28.34 35.14 -21.67
N TYR A 84 27.47 34.27 -22.21
CA TYR A 84 26.14 34.03 -21.67
C TYR A 84 26.17 33.58 -20.20
N MET A 85 27.09 32.68 -19.84
CA MET A 85 27.28 32.21 -18.46
C MET A 85 27.86 33.30 -17.54
N GLN A 86 28.80 34.13 -18.03
CA GLN A 86 29.41 35.22 -17.26
C GLN A 86 28.38 36.28 -16.82
N TYR A 87 27.38 36.55 -17.66
CA TYR A 87 26.33 37.54 -17.40
C TYR A 87 25.03 36.91 -16.87
N SER A 88 25.10 35.71 -16.28
CA SER A 88 23.95 35.03 -15.67
C SER A 88 22.73 34.91 -16.59
N GLY A 89 22.95 34.76 -17.90
CA GLY A 89 21.89 34.63 -18.90
C GLY A 89 21.38 35.93 -19.52
N HIS A 90 21.92 37.09 -19.15
CA HIS A 90 21.59 38.39 -19.75
C HIS A 90 22.84 39.11 -20.31
N PRO A 91 23.53 38.52 -21.30
CA PRO A 91 24.67 39.16 -21.94
C PRO A 91 24.23 40.40 -22.75
N PRO A 92 25.02 41.48 -22.78
CA PRO A 92 24.74 42.68 -23.58
C PRO A 92 25.08 42.46 -25.07
N ILE A 93 24.48 41.44 -25.67
CA ILE A 93 24.60 41.09 -27.09
C ILE A 93 23.24 41.19 -27.78
N HIS A 94 23.21 41.30 -29.10
CA HIS A 94 21.96 41.47 -29.84
C HIS A 94 20.98 40.30 -29.60
N ALA A 95 19.70 40.62 -29.40
CA ALA A 95 18.66 39.68 -28.95
C ALA A 95 18.56 38.39 -29.80
N ILE A 96 18.71 38.49 -31.12
CA ILE A 96 18.68 37.34 -32.03
C ILE A 96 19.76 36.28 -31.68
N TYR A 97 20.96 36.70 -31.28
CA TYR A 97 22.01 35.76 -30.89
C TYR A 97 21.71 35.07 -29.55
N ILE A 98 21.02 35.76 -28.64
CA ILE A 98 20.58 35.20 -27.36
C ILE A 98 19.50 34.14 -27.59
N GLU A 99 18.49 34.44 -28.40
CA GLU A 99 17.40 33.50 -28.71
C GLU A 99 17.92 32.24 -29.41
N ASN A 100 18.83 32.40 -30.37
CA ASN A 100 19.45 31.27 -31.07
C ASN A 100 20.28 30.39 -30.11
N LEU A 101 21.06 31.02 -29.22
CA LEU A 101 21.85 30.29 -28.21
C LEU A 101 20.95 29.58 -27.19
N GLN A 102 19.91 30.23 -26.70
CA GLN A 102 18.93 29.63 -25.79
C GLN A 102 18.24 28.42 -26.41
N ARG A 103 17.88 28.50 -27.71
CA ARG A 103 17.33 27.36 -28.45
C ARG A 103 18.31 26.20 -28.52
N GLN A 104 19.59 26.46 -28.83
CA GLN A 104 20.63 25.43 -28.87
C GLN A 104 20.88 24.78 -27.50
N ILE A 105 20.87 25.57 -26.42
CA ILE A 105 20.99 25.06 -25.05
C ILE A 105 19.80 24.17 -24.70
N ALA A 106 18.57 24.61 -25.02
CA ALA A 106 17.36 23.84 -24.76
C ALA A 106 17.34 22.50 -25.52
N GLU A 107 17.76 22.51 -26.79
CA GLU A 107 17.90 21.31 -27.60
C GLU A 107 18.96 20.36 -27.02
N ALA A 108 20.12 20.88 -26.62
CA ALA A 108 21.17 20.09 -25.99
C ALA A 108 20.72 19.45 -24.67
N HIS A 109 19.97 20.18 -23.85
CA HIS A 109 19.38 19.64 -22.62
C HIS A 109 18.34 18.54 -22.91
N ALA A 110 17.52 18.71 -23.95
CA ALA A 110 16.58 17.69 -24.38
C ALA A 110 17.30 16.42 -24.84
N GLU A 111 18.41 16.57 -25.58
CA GLU A 111 19.20 15.44 -26.06
C GLU A 111 19.93 14.71 -24.94
N LEU A 112 20.51 15.43 -23.98
CA LEU A 112 21.07 14.83 -22.77
C LEU A 112 20.02 13.98 -22.05
N LYS A 113 18.80 14.49 -21.90
CA LYS A 113 17.71 13.75 -21.26
C LYS A 113 17.35 12.48 -22.03
N ARG A 114 17.19 12.57 -23.36
CA ARG A 114 16.93 11.39 -24.21
C ARG A 114 18.04 10.34 -24.09
N GLY A 115 19.30 10.78 -24.06
CA GLY A 115 20.45 9.91 -23.89
C GLY A 115 20.47 9.20 -22.54
N ILE A 116 20.20 9.93 -21.45
CA ILE A 116 20.07 9.34 -20.10
C ILE A 116 18.91 8.34 -20.05
N ASP A 117 17.76 8.67 -20.64
CA ASP A 117 16.60 7.78 -20.69
C ASP A 117 16.91 6.51 -21.50
N ALA A 118 17.67 6.62 -22.59
CA ALA A 118 18.11 5.49 -23.40
C ALA A 118 19.09 4.58 -22.64
N ASP A 119 20.07 5.16 -21.95
CA ASP A 119 21.02 4.40 -21.12
C ASP A 119 20.33 3.69 -19.97
N TRP A 120 19.32 4.33 -19.36
CA TRP A 120 18.55 3.71 -18.31
C TRP A 120 17.81 2.48 -18.85
N ARG A 121 17.13 2.59 -20.01
CA ARG A 121 16.47 1.43 -20.65
C ARG A 121 17.46 0.31 -20.95
N ALA A 122 18.62 0.64 -21.54
CA ALA A 122 19.66 -0.34 -21.84
C ALA A 122 20.20 -1.03 -20.56
N SER A 123 20.33 -0.29 -19.47
CA SER A 123 20.78 -0.82 -18.17
C SER A 123 19.74 -1.78 -17.57
N VAL A 124 18.45 -1.47 -17.65
CA VAL A 124 17.36 -2.35 -17.18
C VAL A 124 17.26 -3.63 -18.01
N LEU A 125 17.48 -3.57 -19.32
CA LEU A 125 17.45 -4.76 -20.17
C LEU A 125 18.56 -5.78 -19.83
N ARG A 126 19.58 -5.38 -19.08
CA ARG A 126 20.68 -6.27 -18.64
C ARG A 126 20.40 -7.03 -17.33
N TYR A 127 19.25 -6.81 -16.70
CA TYR A 127 18.89 -7.53 -15.47
C TYR A 127 18.95 -9.06 -15.60
N PRO A 128 18.43 -9.71 -16.66
CA PRO A 128 18.47 -11.16 -16.78
C PRO A 128 19.89 -11.73 -16.68
N ASP A 129 20.82 -11.22 -17.49
CA ASP A 129 22.21 -11.69 -17.50
C ASP A 129 22.91 -11.46 -16.15
N VAL A 130 22.64 -10.31 -15.51
CA VAL A 130 23.24 -9.96 -14.22
C VAL A 130 22.68 -10.85 -13.10
N LEU A 131 21.38 -11.13 -13.12
CA LEU A 131 20.75 -12.05 -12.17
C LEU A 131 21.29 -13.46 -12.34
N ASP A 132 21.37 -13.97 -13.58
CA ASP A 132 21.91 -15.30 -13.88
C ASP A 132 23.34 -15.45 -13.37
N TYR A 133 24.19 -14.43 -13.57
CA TYR A 133 25.53 -14.41 -13.00
C TYR A 133 25.53 -14.50 -11.47
N PHE A 134 24.76 -13.68 -10.77
CA PHE A 134 24.73 -13.69 -9.30
C PHE A 134 24.12 -14.98 -8.73
N TYR A 135 23.11 -15.55 -9.39
CA TYR A 135 22.58 -16.87 -9.03
C TYR A 135 23.61 -17.98 -9.25
N SER A 136 24.45 -17.89 -10.29
CA SER A 136 25.51 -18.88 -10.55
C SER A 136 26.58 -18.94 -9.44
N LEU A 137 26.72 -17.89 -8.63
CA LEU A 137 27.65 -17.86 -7.50
C LEU A 137 27.12 -18.63 -6.27
N VAL A 138 25.80 -18.90 -6.22
CA VAL A 138 25.17 -19.56 -5.08
C VAL A 138 25.35 -21.07 -5.19
N GLN A 139 26.04 -21.67 -4.21
CA GLN A 139 26.26 -23.11 -4.16
C GLN A 139 25.31 -23.78 -3.16
N LEU A 140 24.38 -24.59 -3.66
CA LEU A 140 23.56 -25.50 -2.85
C LEU A 140 24.16 -26.90 -2.93
N ARG A 141 24.55 -27.48 -1.79
CA ARG A 141 25.14 -28.83 -1.74
C ARG A 141 24.12 -29.84 -1.24
N ILE A 142 23.92 -30.90 -2.01
CA ILE A 142 23.14 -32.06 -1.60
C ILE A 142 24.09 -33.01 -0.85
N PRO A 143 23.72 -33.49 0.36
CA PRO A 143 24.52 -34.47 1.09
C PRO A 143 24.71 -35.77 0.30
N ASP A 144 25.88 -36.40 0.41
CA ASP A 144 26.15 -37.71 -0.20
C ASP A 144 25.34 -38.82 0.51
N GLU A 145 24.89 -39.82 -0.24
CA GLU A 145 24.10 -40.96 0.25
C GLU A 145 24.84 -41.78 1.33
N ARG A 146 26.17 -41.70 1.33
CA ARG A 146 27.05 -42.41 2.28
C ARG A 146 27.34 -41.60 3.55
N SER A 147 26.87 -40.36 3.63
CA SER A 147 27.10 -39.53 4.81
C SER A 147 26.36 -40.10 6.02
N PRO A 148 26.97 -40.13 7.23
CA PRO A 148 26.37 -40.73 8.41
C PRO A 148 25.05 -40.06 8.81
N GLN A 149 24.86 -38.78 8.46
CA GLN A 149 23.62 -38.03 8.70
C GLN A 149 22.44 -38.53 7.85
N VAL A 150 22.72 -39.08 6.65
CA VAL A 150 21.70 -39.67 5.76
C VAL A 150 21.45 -41.13 6.12
N VAL A 151 22.51 -41.86 6.49
CA VAL A 151 22.42 -43.30 6.85
C VAL A 151 21.80 -43.52 8.23
N GLU A 152 22.07 -42.64 9.19
CA GLU A 152 21.56 -42.74 10.56
C GLU A 152 20.95 -41.39 10.98
N PRO A 153 19.77 -41.05 10.45
CA PRO A 153 19.12 -39.81 10.83
C PRO A 153 18.72 -39.85 12.32
N PRO A 154 18.69 -38.71 13.01
CA PRO A 154 18.48 -38.66 14.47
C PRO A 154 17.13 -39.25 14.93
N PHE A 155 16.13 -39.28 14.05
CA PHE A 155 14.84 -39.93 14.34
C PHE A 155 14.90 -41.46 14.28
N ALA A 156 15.86 -42.06 13.56
CA ALA A 156 16.10 -43.50 13.58
C ALA A 156 16.65 -43.96 14.96
N ALA A 157 17.39 -43.09 15.65
CA ALA A 157 17.91 -43.35 16.99
C ALA A 157 16.86 -43.17 18.10
N ALA A 158 15.84 -42.34 17.90
CA ALA A 158 14.81 -42.00 18.89
C ALA A 158 13.71 -43.07 19.09
N GLY A 159 13.92 -44.30 18.65
CA GLY A 159 13.00 -45.43 18.84
C GLY A 159 12.13 -45.77 17.62
N TYR A 160 12.27 -45.07 16.50
CA TYR A 160 11.75 -45.50 15.19
C TYR A 160 12.71 -46.49 14.53
N ALA A 161 13.12 -47.51 15.29
CA ALA A 161 13.89 -48.62 14.76
C ALA A 161 12.97 -49.50 13.90
N ASP A 162 12.57 -48.99 12.73
CA ASP A 162 12.18 -49.87 11.65
C ASP A 162 13.41 -50.75 11.39
N ARG A 163 13.27 -52.05 11.66
CA ARG A 163 14.24 -53.10 11.29
C ARG A 163 14.51 -53.15 9.76
N GLY A 164 14.04 -52.17 8.98
CA GLY A 164 14.14 -52.05 7.53
C GLY A 164 15.14 -51.01 7.02
N PHE A 165 15.37 -49.87 7.68
CA PHE A 165 16.15 -48.77 7.08
C PHE A 165 17.61 -49.17 6.80
N ALA A 166 18.30 -49.78 7.78
CA ALA A 166 19.65 -50.31 7.59
C ALA A 166 19.68 -51.61 6.75
N SER A 167 18.59 -52.39 6.75
CA SER A 167 18.52 -53.72 6.13
C SER A 167 18.32 -53.67 4.60
N GLN A 168 17.60 -52.68 4.09
CA GLN A 168 17.35 -52.52 2.65
C GLN A 168 18.61 -52.04 1.89
N ILE A 169 19.33 -51.06 2.44
CA ILE A 169 20.60 -50.57 1.83
C ILE A 169 21.65 -51.70 1.79
N ALA A 170 21.71 -52.55 2.82
CA ALA A 170 22.61 -53.70 2.86
C ALA A 170 22.21 -54.80 1.84
N LYS A 171 20.92 -55.03 1.62
CA LYS A 171 20.41 -56.01 0.64
C LYS A 171 20.60 -55.55 -0.80
N GLU A 172 20.41 -54.28 -1.11
CA GLU A 172 20.73 -53.73 -2.43
C GLU A 172 22.22 -53.80 -2.74
N LYS A 173 23.08 -53.48 -1.76
CA LYS A 173 24.54 -53.70 -1.89
C LYS A 173 24.90 -55.16 -2.14
N LYS A 174 24.18 -56.12 -1.53
CA LYS A 174 24.40 -57.56 -1.73
C LYS A 174 23.90 -58.05 -3.09
N LYS A 175 22.84 -57.45 -3.64
CA LYS A 175 22.33 -57.71 -5.00
C LYS A 175 23.25 -57.12 -6.07
N LYS A 176 23.70 -55.87 -5.90
CA LYS A 176 24.61 -55.16 -6.82
C LYS A 176 26.05 -55.69 -6.81
N ARG A 177 26.50 -56.27 -5.68
CA ARG A 177 27.79 -57.02 -5.60
C ARG A 177 27.74 -58.39 -6.28
N ARG A 178 26.57 -59.00 -6.43
CA ARG A 178 26.44 -60.32 -7.07
C ARG A 178 26.51 -60.24 -8.60
N ASP A 179 26.21 -59.08 -9.17
CA ASP A 179 26.29 -58.83 -10.62
C ASP A 179 27.64 -58.22 -11.09
N SER A 180 28.54 -57.84 -10.18
CA SER A 180 29.77 -57.09 -10.55
C SER A 180 31.10 -57.77 -10.19
N SER A 181 31.12 -59.06 -9.85
CA SER A 181 32.36 -59.76 -9.50
C SER A 181 33.09 -60.35 -10.73
N LEU A 182 33.75 -59.49 -11.52
CA LEU A 182 34.91 -59.84 -12.38
C LEU A 182 35.86 -58.63 -12.47
N ALA A 183 36.74 -58.43 -11.47
CA ALA A 183 38.06 -57.79 -11.61
C ALA A 183 38.83 -57.78 -10.25
N PRO A 184 40.18 -57.88 -10.22
CA PRO A 184 40.97 -57.95 -8.98
C PRO A 184 41.42 -56.56 -8.45
N PRO A 185 41.86 -56.44 -7.17
CA PRO A 185 42.19 -55.17 -6.54
C PRO A 185 43.70 -54.84 -6.56
N GLU A 186 44.03 -53.53 -6.59
CA GLU A 186 45.37 -52.97 -6.32
C GLU A 186 45.30 -51.94 -5.18
N ARG A 187 46.43 -51.82 -4.46
CA ARG A 187 46.67 -51.12 -3.18
C ARG A 187 46.88 -49.60 -3.33
N GLY A 188 46.68 -48.87 -2.21
CA GLY A 188 47.33 -47.58 -1.91
C GLY A 188 46.55 -46.82 -0.82
N MET A 189 46.92 -46.95 0.45
CA MET A 189 47.77 -46.07 1.28
C MET A 189 47.00 -44.99 2.06
N HIS A 190 47.39 -44.91 3.33
CA HIS A 190 46.79 -44.24 4.50
C HIS A 190 47.26 -42.78 4.64
N MET A 191 46.65 -42.06 5.60
CA MET A 191 47.15 -40.93 6.44
C MET A 191 46.07 -39.84 6.53
N ASP A 192 45.72 -39.20 7.64
CA ASP A 192 45.64 -39.44 9.09
C ASP A 192 44.99 -38.13 9.63
N GLU A 193 43.91 -38.21 10.40
CA GLU A 193 43.27 -37.06 11.08
C GLU A 193 43.72 -37.01 12.56
N PRO A 194 43.87 -35.82 13.18
CA PRO A 194 44.08 -35.70 14.63
C PRO A 194 42.77 -35.48 15.42
N PRO A 195 42.78 -35.66 16.76
CA PRO A 195 41.66 -36.27 17.48
C PRO A 195 40.86 -35.34 18.43
N MET A 196 39.57 -35.68 18.56
CA MET A 196 38.74 -35.74 19.79
C MET A 196 38.45 -34.47 20.61
N HIS A 197 37.17 -34.23 20.91
CA HIS A 197 36.69 -34.13 22.30
C HIS A 197 35.17 -34.34 22.43
N ALA A 198 34.79 -35.32 23.23
CA ALA A 198 33.42 -35.63 23.64
C ALA A 198 32.94 -34.70 24.77
N VAL A 199 31.66 -34.33 24.74
CA VAL A 199 30.93 -33.81 25.90
C VAL A 199 29.68 -34.64 26.10
N LEU A 200 29.64 -35.35 27.24
CA LEU A 200 28.49 -36.11 27.74
C LEU A 200 27.47 -35.18 28.38
N GLY A 201 26.16 -35.39 28.16
CA GLY A 201 25.14 -34.59 28.83
C GLY A 201 23.67 -34.95 28.59
N ARG A 202 23.21 -36.04 29.23
CA ARG A 202 21.85 -36.36 29.75
C ARG A 202 20.62 -36.45 28.83
N VAL A 203 20.00 -37.63 28.95
CA VAL A 203 18.69 -38.10 28.49
C VAL A 203 17.52 -37.26 29.05
N ARG A 204 16.61 -36.83 28.18
CA ARG A 204 15.19 -36.54 28.49
C ARG A 204 14.32 -37.18 27.39
N GLY A 205 13.30 -37.93 27.79
CA GLY A 205 12.38 -38.64 26.89
C GLY A 205 11.56 -37.70 25.99
N PRO A 206 10.91 -38.23 24.94
CA PRO A 206 10.25 -37.42 23.92
C PRO A 206 9.01 -36.70 24.49
N PRO A 207 8.81 -35.40 24.20
CA PRO A 207 7.62 -34.69 24.64
C PRO A 207 6.39 -35.10 23.82
N ALA A 208 5.26 -35.27 24.51
CA ALA A 208 3.95 -35.50 23.91
C ALA A 208 3.50 -34.28 23.10
N ALA A 209 2.84 -34.53 21.96
CA ALA A 209 2.31 -33.51 21.07
C ALA A 209 1.22 -32.66 21.76
N PRO A 210 1.30 -31.32 21.74
CA PRO A 210 0.27 -30.48 22.33
C PRO A 210 -0.92 -30.26 21.38
N THR A 211 -2.11 -30.66 21.85
CA THR A 211 -3.41 -30.18 21.36
C THR A 211 -3.62 -28.70 21.70
N PRO A 212 -4.27 -27.89 20.85
CA PRO A 212 -4.43 -26.46 21.11
C PRO A 212 -5.67 -26.14 21.95
N PRO A 213 -5.57 -25.23 22.94
CA PRO A 213 -6.70 -24.42 23.36
C PRO A 213 -6.46 -22.91 23.20
N LEU A 214 -7.43 -22.29 22.53
CA LEU A 214 -8.04 -20.98 22.73
C LEU A 214 -7.28 -19.84 23.48
N ALA A 215 -7.11 -18.75 22.72
CA ALA A 215 -7.28 -17.33 23.08
C ALA A 215 -6.30 -16.60 24.03
N GLY A 216 -5.70 -15.51 23.49
CA GLY A 216 -5.60 -14.23 24.21
C GLY A 216 -4.22 -13.56 24.29
N GLY A 217 -4.01 -12.51 23.48
CA GLY A 217 -3.50 -11.23 23.99
C GLY A 217 -2.05 -10.78 23.74
N ILE A 218 -1.90 -9.77 22.86
CA ILE A 218 -1.10 -8.52 22.95
C ILE A 218 0.42 -8.58 23.29
N SER A 219 1.27 -8.03 22.39
CA SER A 219 2.37 -7.06 22.64
C SER A 219 3.35 -7.05 21.44
N ALA A 220 3.33 -6.02 20.58
CA ALA A 220 4.23 -4.87 20.54
C ALA A 220 5.70 -5.20 20.13
N PHE A 221 6.00 -4.98 18.85
CA PHE A 221 7.37 -5.00 18.32
C PHE A 221 7.98 -3.59 18.46
N ALA A 222 9.12 -3.54 19.16
CA ALA A 222 9.93 -2.35 19.36
C ALA A 222 10.68 -1.98 18.06
N ILE A 223 10.64 -0.69 17.73
CA ILE A 223 11.45 -0.07 16.68
C ILE A 223 12.78 0.36 17.30
N TYR A 224 13.85 -0.04 16.63
CA TYR A 224 15.25 0.30 16.92
C TYR A 224 15.44 1.82 16.81
N THR A 225 15.85 2.47 17.90
CA THR A 225 16.34 3.84 17.94
C THR A 225 17.87 3.84 17.86
N HIS A 226 18.43 4.54 16.86
CA HIS A 226 19.81 4.99 16.92
C HIS A 226 19.83 6.51 16.92
N ALA A 227 20.40 7.05 18.00
CA ALA A 227 20.70 8.44 18.21
C ALA A 227 21.96 8.85 17.42
N TYR A 228 21.97 10.09 16.94
CA TYR A 228 23.21 10.85 16.72
C TYR A 228 23.07 12.17 17.47
N LEU A 229 24.04 12.40 18.34
CA LEU A 229 24.26 13.62 19.12
C LEU A 229 24.89 14.66 18.19
N ASP A 230 24.46 15.91 18.31
CA ASP A 230 25.42 17.01 18.43
C ASP A 230 24.81 18.16 19.21
N ARG A 231 25.58 18.62 20.20
CA ARG A 231 25.21 19.57 21.24
C ARG A 231 26.24 20.69 21.23
N ASP A 232 25.76 21.86 21.68
CA ASP A 232 26.50 22.99 22.23
C ASP A 232 26.82 24.17 21.29
N ASN A 233 25.97 25.21 21.36
CA ASN A 233 26.39 26.50 21.94
C ASN A 233 25.21 27.41 22.35
N LEU A 234 25.28 27.85 23.61
CA LEU A 234 24.42 28.78 24.39
C LEU A 234 24.79 30.26 24.09
N PRO A 235 24.14 31.34 24.62
CA PRO A 235 23.58 31.44 25.98
C PRO A 235 22.30 32.26 26.20
N ALA A 236 21.82 32.12 27.45
CA ALA A 236 20.67 32.76 28.07
C ALA A 236 20.98 34.17 28.61
N SER A 237 19.94 35.01 28.68
CA SER A 237 19.84 36.12 29.63
C SER A 237 18.37 36.48 29.90
N THR A 238 17.90 36.19 31.11
CA THR A 238 16.84 36.90 31.87
C THR A 238 17.57 37.66 33.02
N PRO A 239 17.01 38.62 33.78
CA PRO A 239 15.61 38.73 34.21
C PRO A 239 15.04 40.16 34.40
N SER A 240 13.76 40.29 34.79
CA SER A 240 13.28 41.16 35.89
C SER A 240 11.75 41.40 35.85
N ALA A 241 11.10 41.10 37.00
CA ALA A 241 9.97 41.75 37.69
C ALA A 241 8.77 42.33 36.89
N SER A 242 7.50 42.35 37.33
CA SER A 242 6.86 42.27 38.65
C SER A 242 5.35 42.03 38.46
N ARG A 243 4.69 41.75 39.59
CA ARG A 243 3.34 41.22 39.76
C ARG A 243 2.31 42.34 40.04
N GLU A 244 1.12 42.23 39.42
CA GLU A 244 -0.22 42.79 39.78
C GLU A 244 -0.47 44.33 39.67
N PRO A 245 -1.75 44.83 39.64
CA PRO A 245 -3.08 44.19 39.52
C PRO A 245 -4.03 44.79 38.43
N ARG A 246 -5.17 44.10 38.26
CA ARG A 246 -6.37 44.51 37.49
C ARG A 246 -7.02 45.80 38.02
N VAL A 247 -7.41 46.69 37.12
CA VAL A 247 -8.31 47.82 37.39
C VAL A 247 -9.67 47.54 36.74
N ALA A 248 -10.71 47.58 37.57
CA ALA A 248 -12.11 47.50 37.19
C ALA A 248 -12.61 48.87 36.71
N TYR A 249 -13.46 48.88 35.68
CA TYR A 249 -14.34 50.01 35.42
C TYR A 249 -15.75 49.66 35.89
N HIS A 250 -16.20 50.42 36.87
CA HIS A 250 -17.57 50.53 37.35
C HIS A 250 -18.34 51.45 36.41
N LEU A 251 -19.54 51.08 36.00
CA LEU A 251 -20.56 52.06 35.67
C LEU A 251 -21.91 51.54 36.14
N ASP A 252 -22.51 52.40 36.95
CA ASP A 252 -23.66 52.18 37.81
C ASP A 252 -24.99 51.97 37.07
N LEU A 253 -25.77 51.12 37.73
CA LEU A 253 -27.21 51.01 37.86
C LEU A 253 -28.07 52.13 37.21
N HIS A 254 -29.19 51.72 36.58
CA HIS A 254 -30.51 52.05 37.12
C HIS A 254 -31.63 51.17 36.53
N SER A 255 -32.47 50.68 37.44
CA SER A 255 -33.68 49.88 37.23
C SER A 255 -34.86 50.79 36.87
N ALA A 256 -35.72 50.33 35.94
CA ALA A 256 -37.19 50.18 36.10
C ALA A 256 -38.01 50.54 34.84
N ARG A 257 -38.73 49.50 34.37
CA ARG A 257 -40.10 49.44 33.82
C ARG A 257 -40.70 50.69 33.15
N HIS A 258 -41.11 50.54 31.88
CA HIS A 258 -42.41 51.03 31.41
C HIS A 258 -42.92 50.21 30.23
N THR A 259 -44.10 49.62 30.40
CA THR A 259 -44.94 49.05 29.34
C THR A 259 -45.50 50.18 28.48
N ALA A 260 -45.38 50.08 27.15
CA ALA A 260 -46.19 50.88 26.23
C ALA A 260 -46.41 50.11 24.93
N ALA A 261 -47.67 49.75 24.68
CA ALA A 261 -48.17 49.36 23.38
C ALA A 261 -47.99 50.55 22.41
N MET A 262 -47.49 50.29 21.19
CA MET A 262 -47.44 51.30 20.15
C MET A 262 -48.41 50.92 19.03
N ASP A 263 -49.46 51.72 19.01
CA ASP A 263 -50.55 51.81 18.07
C ASP A 263 -50.05 52.20 16.67
N LYS A 264 -50.73 51.71 15.63
CA LYS A 264 -50.41 52.01 14.23
C LYS A 264 -50.89 53.43 13.92
N LYS A 265 -49.96 54.39 13.76
CA LYS A 265 -50.28 55.69 13.13
C LYS A 265 -49.64 55.81 11.75
N SER A 266 -50.52 55.95 10.76
CA SER A 266 -50.23 56.28 9.37
C SER A 266 -49.68 57.71 9.25
N GLY A 267 -48.63 57.86 8.44
CA GLY A 267 -48.10 59.15 8.01
C GLY A 267 -48.87 59.73 6.81
N ALA A 268 -48.80 61.05 6.68
CA ALA A 268 -49.75 61.94 6.00
C ALA A 268 -49.79 61.95 4.45
N TYR A 269 -49.35 60.90 3.77
CA TYR A 269 -49.67 60.69 2.35
C TYR A 269 -50.14 59.25 2.18
N GLY A 270 -51.43 59.10 1.88
CA GLY A 270 -52.07 57.80 1.73
C GLY A 270 -51.58 57.06 0.49
N GLY A 271 -51.24 55.78 0.68
CA GLY A 271 -51.43 54.69 -0.28
C GLY A 271 -50.55 54.68 -1.53
N ALA A 272 -49.58 53.76 -1.55
CA ALA A 272 -49.34 52.93 -2.73
C ALA A 272 -48.65 51.62 -2.30
N THR A 273 -49.42 50.55 -2.35
CA THR A 273 -48.93 49.19 -2.51
C THR A 273 -48.18 49.05 -3.83
N GLY A 274 -46.89 48.69 -3.77
CA GLY A 274 -46.19 47.90 -4.79
C GLY A 274 -45.33 48.68 -5.81
N GLY A 275 -44.06 48.25 -5.96
CA GLY A 275 -43.33 48.39 -7.24
C GLY A 275 -41.85 48.75 -7.18
N GLY A 276 -40.99 47.79 -6.85
CA GLY A 276 -39.73 47.46 -7.56
C GLY A 276 -38.67 48.54 -7.82
N ASP A 277 -37.74 48.74 -6.87
CA ASP A 277 -36.30 49.00 -7.15
C ASP A 277 -35.43 48.88 -5.87
N THR A 278 -35.79 48.01 -4.94
CA THR A 278 -34.92 47.68 -3.77
C THR A 278 -35.05 46.21 -3.34
N ASP A 279 -35.65 45.35 -4.18
CA ASP A 279 -35.91 43.93 -3.89
C ASP A 279 -34.65 43.04 -3.84
N PHE A 280 -33.47 43.60 -4.11
CA PHE A 280 -32.18 42.93 -3.87
C PHE A 280 -31.73 43.01 -2.40
N ARG A 281 -32.41 43.79 -1.55
CA ARG A 281 -32.09 43.94 -0.12
C ARG A 281 -32.80 42.85 0.68
N LYS A 282 -32.04 42.16 1.53
CA LYS A 282 -32.54 41.09 2.40
C LYS A 282 -33.64 41.64 3.32
N THR A 283 -34.90 41.37 3.00
CA THR A 283 -36.05 41.76 3.82
C THR A 283 -36.09 40.85 5.06
N PHE A 284 -35.98 41.45 6.24
CA PHE A 284 -36.12 40.72 7.50
C PHE A 284 -37.60 40.62 7.84
N ASP A 285 -38.25 39.55 7.41
CA ASP A 285 -39.65 39.25 7.76
C ASP A 285 -39.76 38.99 9.27
N ARG A 286 -40.24 39.98 10.01
CA ARG A 286 -40.32 39.96 11.49
C ARG A 286 -41.03 38.71 12.02
N GLU A 287 -42.07 38.27 11.35
CA GLU A 287 -42.85 37.08 11.72
C GLU A 287 -42.05 35.79 11.52
N LYS A 288 -41.36 35.64 10.39
CA LYS A 288 -40.49 34.48 10.12
C LYS A 288 -39.35 34.38 11.14
N TYR A 289 -38.73 35.51 11.49
CA TYR A 289 -37.69 35.53 12.52
C TYR A 289 -38.24 35.32 13.93
N ALA A 290 -39.46 35.79 14.22
CA ALA A 290 -40.13 35.51 15.49
C ALA A 290 -40.48 34.01 15.62
N LEU A 291 -40.89 33.36 14.54
CA LEU A 291 -41.12 31.90 14.50
C LEU A 291 -39.80 31.12 14.67
N LEU A 292 -38.75 31.48 13.94
CA LEU A 292 -37.41 30.89 14.09
C LEU A 292 -36.83 31.11 15.49
N ALA A 293 -37.11 32.24 16.14
CA ALA A 293 -36.71 32.52 17.51
C ALA A 293 -37.47 31.63 18.51
N LYS A 294 -38.79 31.49 18.35
CA LYS A 294 -39.61 30.57 19.16
C LYS A 294 -39.18 29.12 19.00
N GLU A 295 -38.89 28.69 17.78
CA GLU A 295 -38.38 27.34 17.48
C GLU A 295 -37.01 27.10 18.13
N ARG A 296 -36.11 28.10 18.08
CA ARG A 296 -34.81 28.04 18.77
C ARG A 296 -34.98 27.95 20.29
N GLU A 297 -35.88 28.75 20.86
CA GLU A 297 -36.16 28.75 22.31
C GLU A 297 -36.78 27.43 22.76
N GLN A 298 -37.70 26.86 21.98
CA GLN A 298 -38.27 25.53 22.22
C GLN A 298 -37.18 24.45 22.18
N ARG A 299 -36.34 24.46 21.13
CA ARG A 299 -35.21 23.54 21.02
C ARG A 299 -34.24 23.66 22.19
N GLU A 300 -33.89 24.88 22.61
CA GLU A 300 -33.01 25.10 23.77
C GLU A 300 -33.63 24.62 25.08
N ARG A 301 -34.95 24.79 25.25
CA ARG A 301 -35.70 24.29 26.41
C ARG A 301 -35.75 22.76 26.44
N GLU A 302 -35.99 22.13 25.30
CA GLU A 302 -35.98 20.67 25.16
C GLU A 302 -34.58 20.08 25.37
N GLU A 303 -33.55 20.70 24.77
CA GLU A 303 -32.14 20.32 25.01
C GLU A 303 -31.75 20.51 26.48
N GLY A 304 -32.25 21.56 27.14
CA GLY A 304 -32.04 21.82 28.56
C GLY A 304 -32.64 20.72 29.44
N LYS A 305 -33.87 20.29 29.15
CA LYS A 305 -34.52 19.16 29.84
C LYS A 305 -33.75 17.86 29.63
N ALA A 306 -33.40 17.54 28.39
CA ALA A 306 -32.66 16.32 28.07
C ALA A 306 -31.24 16.30 28.67
N ARG A 307 -30.58 17.46 28.80
CA ARG A 307 -29.31 17.59 29.54
C ARG A 307 -29.47 17.30 31.03
N TYR A 308 -30.55 17.80 31.61
CA TYR A 308 -30.85 17.61 33.03
C TYR A 308 -31.17 16.14 33.32
N GLU A 309 -31.96 15.49 32.48
CA GLU A 309 -32.28 14.06 32.55
C GLU A 309 -31.03 13.19 32.39
N ALA A 310 -30.20 13.44 31.37
CA ALA A 310 -28.94 12.71 31.20
C ALA A 310 -27.99 12.86 32.40
N LYS A 311 -27.93 14.06 32.99
CA LYS A 311 -27.14 14.33 34.19
C LYS A 311 -27.68 13.57 35.41
N GLN A 312 -29.00 13.43 35.56
CA GLN A 312 -29.60 12.61 36.61
C GLN A 312 -29.31 11.12 36.42
N GLU A 313 -29.27 10.63 35.18
CA GLU A 313 -28.86 9.25 34.85
C GLU A 313 -27.34 9.00 34.93
N GLY A 314 -26.54 10.02 35.32
CA GLY A 314 -25.08 9.91 35.36
C GLY A 314 -24.42 9.78 33.98
N ARG A 315 -25.13 10.10 32.90
CA ARG A 315 -24.65 10.02 31.51
C ARG A 315 -24.33 11.41 30.96
N SER A 316 -23.30 11.52 30.13
CA SER A 316 -23.01 12.77 29.44
C SER A 316 -24.03 13.03 28.33
N TYR A 317 -24.72 14.18 28.36
CA TYR A 317 -25.63 14.57 27.29
C TYR A 317 -24.88 14.75 25.97
N ARG A 318 -25.33 14.04 24.93
CA ARG A 318 -24.88 14.22 23.56
C ARG A 318 -26.11 14.52 22.71
N ARG A 319 -26.10 15.63 21.95
CA ARG A 319 -27.16 15.95 20.98
C ARG A 319 -27.25 14.77 20.01
N ARG A 320 -28.28 13.96 20.17
CA ARG A 320 -28.44 12.67 19.50
C ARG A 320 -29.24 12.90 18.22
N ALA A 321 -28.68 12.53 17.08
CA ALA A 321 -29.52 12.17 15.93
C ALA A 321 -30.31 10.92 16.37
N SER A 322 -31.62 11.10 16.52
CA SER A 322 -32.70 10.10 16.57
C SER A 322 -32.32 8.65 16.91
N THR A 323 -32.76 8.19 18.10
CA THR A 323 -33.11 6.80 18.48
C THR A 323 -32.05 5.67 18.37
N PRO A 324 -32.05 4.67 19.29
CA PRO A 324 -31.02 3.62 19.32
C PRO A 324 -31.01 2.63 18.16
N GLU A 325 -31.97 2.68 17.23
CA GLU A 325 -32.15 1.69 16.17
C GLU A 325 -31.28 1.95 14.92
N ASP A 326 -30.83 3.19 14.72
CA ASP A 326 -30.08 3.58 13.50
C ASP A 326 -28.56 3.65 13.68
N LEU A 327 -28.04 3.28 14.86
CA LEU A 327 -26.59 3.22 15.08
C LEU A 327 -26.00 2.06 14.30
N ARG A 328 -25.57 2.35 13.07
CA ARG A 328 -24.79 1.41 12.29
C ARG A 328 -23.49 1.13 13.03
N MET A 329 -23.15 -0.14 13.12
CA MET A 329 -21.85 -0.57 13.61
C MET A 329 -20.76 0.03 12.71
N ALA A 330 -19.54 0.17 13.24
CA ALA A 330 -18.40 0.60 12.44
C ALA A 330 -18.22 -0.32 11.21
N GLU A 331 -18.64 0.17 10.05
CA GLU A 331 -18.48 -0.51 8.77
C GLU A 331 -17.17 -0.09 8.12
N VAL A 332 -16.63 -0.99 7.29
CA VAL A 332 -15.48 -0.65 6.43
C VAL A 332 -15.94 0.40 5.42
N ARG A 333 -15.14 1.46 5.24
CA ARG A 333 -15.41 2.49 4.21
C ARG A 333 -15.58 1.83 2.84
N THR A 334 -16.71 2.10 2.19
CA THR A 334 -17.04 1.57 0.86
C THR A 334 -16.32 2.32 -0.26
N SER A 335 -16.09 3.62 -0.08
CA SER A 335 -15.31 4.44 -0.99
C SER A 335 -13.86 4.57 -0.52
N ARG A 336 -12.93 4.60 -1.49
CA ARG A 336 -11.55 5.01 -1.22
C ARG A 336 -11.56 6.52 -0.95
N VAL A 337 -10.84 6.94 0.09
CA VAL A 337 -10.66 8.36 0.40
C VAL A 337 -9.78 8.96 -0.68
N ASP A 338 -10.35 9.82 -1.50
CA ASP A 338 -9.63 10.51 -2.57
C ASP A 338 -8.83 11.70 -2.01
N VAL A 339 -7.54 11.48 -1.81
CA VAL A 339 -6.58 12.51 -1.38
C VAL A 339 -5.91 13.18 -2.60
N ALA A 340 -5.99 12.56 -3.78
CA ALA A 340 -5.20 12.93 -4.95
C ALA A 340 -5.84 14.06 -5.78
N SER A 341 -7.18 14.18 -5.75
CA SER A 341 -7.89 15.15 -6.59
C SER A 341 -7.56 16.62 -6.33
N LEU A 342 -7.01 16.96 -5.17
CA LEU A 342 -6.59 18.32 -4.79
C LEU A 342 -5.09 18.57 -4.97
N VAL A 343 -4.31 17.55 -5.38
CA VAL A 343 -2.86 17.71 -5.61
C VAL A 343 -2.63 18.53 -6.88
N GLY A 344 -1.89 19.63 -6.76
CA GLY A 344 -1.53 20.50 -7.88
C GLY A 344 -2.61 21.50 -8.32
N LYS A 345 -3.78 21.52 -7.67
CA LYS A 345 -4.85 22.50 -7.97
C LYS A 345 -4.82 23.65 -6.97
N THR A 346 -4.63 24.88 -7.46
CA THR A 346 -4.76 26.11 -6.64
C THR A 346 -6.18 26.65 -6.75
N MET A 347 -6.91 26.70 -5.63
CA MET A 347 -8.27 27.26 -5.58
C MET A 347 -8.27 28.62 -4.88
N LEU A 348 -8.97 29.59 -5.47
CA LEU A 348 -9.21 30.90 -4.86
C LEU A 348 -10.31 30.75 -3.79
N VAL A 349 -9.96 31.04 -2.53
CA VAL A 349 -10.91 31.00 -1.41
C VAL A 349 -11.43 32.42 -1.14
N PRO A 350 -12.75 32.67 -1.22
CA PRO A 350 -13.30 33.99 -0.91
C PRO A 350 -13.08 34.34 0.56
N ALA A 351 -12.62 35.57 0.82
CA ALA A 351 -12.35 36.06 2.16
C ALA A 351 -13.63 35.99 3.02
N GLY A 352 -13.56 35.31 4.17
CA GLY A 352 -14.69 35.12 5.09
C GLY A 352 -15.49 33.82 4.93
N SER A 353 -15.16 32.96 3.95
CA SER A 353 -15.81 31.65 3.77
C SER A 353 -15.46 30.60 4.84
N GLY A 354 -14.38 30.84 5.59
CA GLY A 354 -13.99 30.03 6.74
C GLY A 354 -13.56 30.91 7.91
N VAL A 355 -14.06 30.59 9.10
CA VAL A 355 -13.62 31.17 10.37
C VAL A 355 -12.88 30.09 11.14
N GLY A 356 -11.55 30.16 11.11
CA GLY A 356 -10.69 29.11 11.67
C GLY A 356 -10.88 27.78 10.95
N LYS A 357 -11.16 26.72 11.72
CA LYS A 357 -11.41 25.37 11.18
C LYS A 357 -12.84 25.20 10.63
N ARG A 358 -13.76 26.14 10.89
CA ARG A 358 -15.17 26.02 10.47
C ARG A 358 -15.43 26.77 9.18
N GLY A 359 -16.33 26.23 8.35
CA GLY A 359 -16.66 26.78 7.04
C GLY A 359 -15.76 26.24 5.93
N LYS A 360 -16.05 26.66 4.70
CA LYS A 360 -15.48 26.09 3.46
C LYS A 360 -14.20 26.83 3.06
N SER A 361 -13.15 26.68 3.88
CA SER A 361 -11.79 27.18 3.57
C SER A 361 -11.00 26.21 2.67
N ALA A 362 -9.78 26.59 2.25
CA ALA A 362 -8.93 25.74 1.41
C ALA A 362 -8.55 24.44 2.15
N GLY A 363 -8.95 23.28 1.59
CA GLY A 363 -8.61 21.96 2.10
C GLY A 363 -9.72 20.95 1.92
N PHE A 364 -9.66 19.85 2.67
CA PHE A 364 -10.69 18.83 2.73
C PHE A 364 -11.84 19.29 3.64
N TYR A 365 -13.07 19.32 3.12
CA TYR A 365 -14.26 19.75 3.86
C TYR A 365 -15.11 18.56 4.29
N CYS A 366 -15.49 18.52 5.57
CA CYS A 366 -16.45 17.56 6.11
C CYS A 366 -17.82 18.20 6.31
N GLU A 367 -18.83 17.68 5.61
CA GLU A 367 -20.23 18.10 5.72
C GLU A 367 -20.84 17.75 7.09
N ALA A 368 -20.51 16.60 7.66
CA ALA A 368 -21.09 16.15 8.94
C ALA A 368 -20.63 16.94 10.18
N CYS A 369 -19.51 17.67 10.08
CA CYS A 369 -18.91 18.39 11.20
C CYS A 369 -18.71 19.88 10.93
N ASP A 370 -18.98 20.34 9.70
CA ASP A 370 -18.72 21.70 9.22
C ASP A 370 -17.29 22.18 9.49
N ILE A 371 -16.31 21.30 9.26
CA ILE A 371 -14.89 21.57 9.47
C ILE A 371 -14.12 21.39 8.16
N THR A 372 -13.17 22.30 7.91
CA THR A 372 -12.14 22.15 6.87
C THR A 372 -10.79 21.82 7.48
N LEU A 373 -10.09 20.88 6.84
CA LEU A 373 -8.78 20.37 7.24
C LEU A 373 -7.79 20.54 6.10
N ARG A 374 -6.62 21.10 6.41
CA ARG A 374 -5.60 21.46 5.43
C ARG A 374 -4.77 20.26 4.97
N ASP A 375 -4.52 19.31 5.87
CA ASP A 375 -3.60 18.19 5.66
C ASP A 375 -4.35 16.85 5.54
N SER A 376 -3.80 15.94 4.73
CA SER A 376 -4.35 14.59 4.52
C SER A 376 -4.37 13.70 5.77
N PRO A 377 -3.33 13.64 6.65
CA PRO A 377 -3.41 12.84 7.87
C PRO A 377 -4.47 13.38 8.82
N SER A 378 -4.58 14.71 8.94
CA SER A 378 -5.58 15.36 9.79
C SER A 378 -7.00 15.06 9.29
N TRP A 379 -7.21 15.04 7.97
CA TRP A 379 -8.48 14.64 7.35
C TRP A 379 -8.88 13.19 7.70
N ILE A 380 -7.96 12.25 7.60
CA ILE A 380 -8.21 10.83 7.92
C ILE A 380 -8.50 10.63 9.41
N GLU A 381 -7.74 11.31 10.28
CA GLU A 381 -7.95 11.28 11.73
C GLU A 381 -9.32 11.83 12.11
N HIS A 382 -9.75 12.92 11.46
CA HIS A 382 -11.08 13.49 11.65
C HIS A 382 -12.19 12.51 11.30
N LEU A 383 -12.10 11.84 10.14
CA LEU A 383 -13.09 10.84 9.73
C LEU A 383 -13.16 9.64 10.69
N ASN A 384 -12.08 9.37 11.44
CA ASN A 384 -12.02 8.31 12.47
C ASN A 384 -12.36 8.82 13.88
N SER A 385 -12.57 10.13 14.05
CA SER A 385 -12.76 10.72 15.38
C SER A 385 -14.13 10.36 15.96
N LYS A 386 -14.20 10.19 17.30
CA LYS A 386 -15.45 9.99 18.04
C LYS A 386 -16.52 11.02 17.71
N GLN A 387 -16.08 12.26 17.44
CA GLN A 387 -16.96 13.38 17.11
C GLN A 387 -17.60 13.20 15.73
N HIS A 388 -16.80 12.90 14.70
CA HIS A 388 -17.29 12.65 13.35
C HIS A 388 -18.23 11.43 13.31
N LEU A 389 -17.79 10.29 13.87
CA LEU A 389 -18.59 9.07 13.89
C LEU A 389 -19.91 9.23 14.65
N GLY A 390 -19.88 10.00 15.75
CA GLY A 390 -21.10 10.36 16.47
C GLY A 390 -22.05 11.25 15.69
N ASN A 391 -21.54 12.14 14.84
CA ASN A 391 -22.36 12.99 13.97
C ASN A 391 -22.92 12.21 12.78
N THR A 392 -22.19 11.22 12.26
CA THR A 392 -22.63 10.34 11.16
C THR A 392 -23.51 9.18 11.63
N GLY A 393 -23.77 9.05 12.93
CA GLY A 393 -24.60 7.97 13.49
C GLY A 393 -23.91 6.60 13.51
N GLN A 394 -22.58 6.54 13.48
CA GLN A 394 -21.81 5.30 13.58
C GLN A 394 -21.24 5.11 14.98
N SER A 395 -21.29 3.89 15.50
CA SER A 395 -20.59 3.54 16.74
C SER A 395 -19.11 3.30 16.46
N MET A 396 -18.24 3.65 17.42
CA MET A 396 -16.82 3.25 17.40
C MET A 396 -16.58 1.86 17.96
N ASP A 397 -17.60 1.27 18.58
CA ASP A 397 -17.48 -0.01 19.26
C ASP A 397 -17.44 -1.13 18.22
N VAL A 398 -16.36 -1.91 18.23
CA VAL A 398 -16.19 -3.06 17.34
C VAL A 398 -16.60 -4.33 18.09
N ARG A 399 -17.59 -5.06 17.56
CA ARG A 399 -17.97 -6.38 18.09
C ARG A 399 -16.85 -7.38 17.80
N ARG A 400 -16.55 -8.27 18.76
CA ARG A 400 -15.67 -9.41 18.53
C ARG A 400 -16.39 -10.41 17.63
N ALA A 401 -15.75 -10.83 16.55
CA ALA A 401 -16.32 -11.77 15.59
C ALA A 401 -16.40 -13.18 16.17
N THR A 402 -17.43 -13.93 15.76
CA THR A 402 -17.57 -15.36 16.08
C THR A 402 -16.75 -16.24 15.13
N LEU A 403 -16.50 -17.51 15.49
CA LEU A 403 -15.74 -18.43 14.63
C LEU A 403 -16.42 -18.66 13.27
N ASP A 404 -17.75 -18.70 13.24
CA ASP A 404 -18.52 -18.92 12.02
C ASP A 404 -18.49 -17.69 11.11
N GLU A 405 -18.60 -16.48 11.66
CA GLU A 405 -18.40 -15.23 10.92
C GLU A 405 -17.02 -15.15 10.27
N VAL A 406 -15.97 -15.60 10.99
CA VAL A 406 -14.60 -15.63 10.45
C VAL A 406 -14.50 -16.63 9.30
N ARG A 407 -15.09 -17.83 9.44
CA ARG A 407 -15.11 -18.84 8.37
C ARG A 407 -15.84 -18.35 7.13
N GLU A 408 -17.01 -17.74 7.29
CA GLU A 408 -17.78 -17.15 6.20
C GLU A 408 -17.03 -16.01 5.53
N ARG A 409 -16.38 -15.15 6.32
CA ARG A 409 -15.57 -14.05 5.79
C ARG A 409 -14.38 -14.56 4.99
N LEU A 410 -13.69 -15.60 5.46
CA LEU A 410 -12.58 -16.24 4.73
C LEU A 410 -13.04 -16.88 3.42
N ARG A 411 -14.21 -17.55 3.42
CA ARG A 411 -14.82 -18.08 2.18
C ARG A 411 -15.16 -16.96 1.20
N TYR A 412 -15.76 -15.87 1.67
CA TYR A 412 -16.06 -14.69 0.85
C TYR A 412 -14.79 -14.07 0.25
N LEU A 413 -13.73 -13.90 1.04
CA LEU A 413 -12.45 -13.35 0.56
C LEU A 413 -11.77 -14.28 -0.45
N SER A 414 -11.83 -15.59 -0.25
CA SER A 414 -11.32 -16.58 -1.20
C SER A 414 -12.07 -16.50 -2.54
N ARG A 415 -13.41 -16.40 -2.51
CA ARG A 415 -14.24 -16.20 -3.71
C ARG A 415 -13.88 -14.90 -4.42
N LYS A 416 -13.80 -13.79 -3.68
CA LYS A 416 -13.45 -12.48 -4.25
C LYS A 416 -12.04 -12.46 -4.85
N ARG A 417 -11.08 -13.17 -4.25
CA ARG A 417 -9.73 -13.33 -4.80
C ARG A 417 -9.76 -14.13 -6.11
N ARG A 418 -10.54 -15.21 -6.18
CA ARG A 418 -10.72 -15.99 -7.42
C ARG A 418 -11.38 -15.17 -8.52
N GLU A 419 -12.44 -14.44 -8.21
CA GLU A 419 -13.12 -13.53 -9.16
C GLU A 419 -12.19 -12.42 -9.66
N ALA A 420 -11.33 -11.87 -8.80
CA ALA A 420 -10.33 -10.88 -9.20
C ALA A 420 -9.29 -11.47 -10.17
N MET A 421 -8.76 -12.67 -9.89
CA MET A 421 -7.82 -13.35 -10.80
C MET A 421 -8.48 -13.70 -12.13
N GLN A 422 -9.72 -14.21 -12.12
CA GLN A 422 -10.47 -14.47 -13.35
C GLN A 422 -10.73 -13.19 -14.14
N LYS A 423 -11.02 -12.06 -13.46
CA LYS A 423 -11.22 -10.77 -14.14
C LYS A 423 -9.93 -10.28 -14.81
N GLU A 424 -8.77 -10.49 -14.19
CA GLU A 424 -7.47 -10.17 -14.78
C GLU A 424 -7.16 -11.07 -15.99
N GLU A 425 -7.44 -12.37 -15.91
CA GLU A 425 -7.30 -13.32 -17.02
C GLU A 425 -8.20 -12.93 -18.21
N LEU A 426 -9.48 -12.63 -17.94
CA LEU A 426 -10.41 -12.16 -18.95
C LEU A 426 -10.02 -10.79 -19.56
N ASP A 427 -9.29 -9.93 -18.83
CA ASP A 427 -8.80 -8.64 -19.36
C ASP A 427 -7.56 -8.83 -20.25
N LEU A 428 -6.72 -9.83 -19.96
CA LEU A 428 -5.58 -10.23 -20.81
C LEU A 428 -6.07 -10.92 -22.11
N ASP A 429 -7.00 -11.86 -22.00
CA ASP A 429 -7.56 -12.56 -23.16
C ASP A 429 -8.30 -11.59 -24.09
N LYS A 430 -9.12 -10.69 -23.53
CA LYS A 430 -9.78 -9.63 -24.33
C LYS A 430 -8.78 -8.75 -25.06
N ARG A 431 -7.63 -8.42 -24.45
CA ARG A 431 -6.55 -7.67 -25.13
C ARG A 431 -5.87 -8.48 -26.23
N LEU A 432 -5.71 -9.79 -26.05
CA LEU A 432 -5.14 -10.67 -27.06
C LEU A 432 -6.10 -10.86 -28.24
N ASP A 433 -7.40 -11.02 -27.97
CA ASP A 433 -8.44 -11.15 -28.99
C ASP A 433 -8.61 -9.85 -29.78
N GLN A 434 -8.61 -8.69 -29.12
CA GLN A 434 -8.61 -7.38 -29.81
C GLN A 434 -7.42 -7.23 -30.75
N ARG A 435 -6.22 -7.64 -30.32
CA ARG A 435 -5.02 -7.61 -31.17
C ARG A 435 -5.12 -8.60 -32.35
N ARG A 436 -5.67 -9.79 -32.14
CA ARG A 436 -5.90 -10.79 -33.21
C ARG A 436 -6.88 -10.26 -34.26
N GLU A 437 -7.99 -9.66 -33.82
CA GLU A 437 -8.97 -9.05 -34.73
C GLU A 437 -8.38 -7.89 -35.54
N GLU A 438 -7.54 -7.06 -34.94
CA GLU A 438 -6.84 -5.97 -35.65
C GLU A 438 -5.87 -6.51 -36.70
N GLU A 439 -5.09 -7.54 -36.37
CA GLU A 439 -4.22 -8.22 -37.33
C GLU A 439 -5.01 -8.88 -38.46
N ASP A 440 -6.16 -9.50 -38.16
CA ASP A 440 -7.02 -10.12 -39.18
C ASP A 440 -7.65 -9.08 -40.10
N LYS A 441 -8.14 -7.95 -39.56
CA LYS A 441 -8.62 -6.81 -40.35
C LYS A 441 -7.50 -6.24 -41.22
N GLU A 442 -6.28 -6.14 -40.71
CA GLU A 442 -5.13 -5.69 -41.51
C GLU A 442 -4.75 -6.69 -42.61
N ARG A 443 -4.78 -8.00 -42.31
CA ARG A 443 -4.56 -9.08 -43.29
C ARG A 443 -5.62 -9.04 -44.39
N GLU A 444 -6.88 -8.83 -44.04
CA GLU A 444 -8.00 -8.71 -44.98
C GLU A 444 -7.90 -7.44 -45.82
N ALA A 445 -7.60 -6.28 -45.23
CA ALA A 445 -7.35 -5.04 -45.96
C ALA A 445 -6.17 -5.19 -46.95
N LYS A 446 -5.09 -5.88 -46.56
CA LYS A 446 -3.97 -6.22 -47.46
C LYS A 446 -4.38 -7.17 -48.58
N ARG A 447 -5.35 -8.07 -48.37
CA ARG A 447 -5.91 -8.95 -49.41
C ARG A 447 -6.80 -8.17 -50.37
N GLN A 448 -7.67 -7.29 -49.85
CA GLN A 448 -8.54 -6.42 -50.65
C GLN A 448 -7.72 -5.48 -51.54
N LYS A 449 -6.73 -4.78 -50.97
CA LYS A 449 -5.82 -3.91 -51.73
C LYS A 449 -5.04 -4.67 -52.81
N ARG A 450 -4.71 -5.94 -52.59
CA ARG A 450 -4.08 -6.81 -53.61
C ARG A 450 -5.07 -7.19 -54.72
N ASN A 451 -6.31 -7.50 -54.39
CA ASN A 451 -7.36 -7.80 -55.37
C ASN A 451 -7.74 -6.57 -56.20
N GLU A 452 -7.86 -5.39 -55.58
CA GLU A 452 -8.11 -4.13 -56.28
C GLU A 452 -7.00 -3.79 -57.28
N LYS A 453 -5.73 -3.94 -56.87
CA LYS A 453 -4.59 -3.78 -57.78
C LYS A 453 -4.60 -4.76 -58.96
N ARG A 454 -5.04 -6.00 -58.73
CA ARG A 454 -5.19 -7.01 -59.80
C ARG A 454 -6.32 -6.65 -60.76
N ARG A 455 -7.44 -6.14 -60.26
CA ARG A 455 -8.57 -5.65 -61.07
C ARG A 455 -8.16 -4.44 -61.89
N ALA A 456 -7.60 -3.40 -61.27
CA ALA A 456 -7.11 -2.21 -61.97
C ALA A 456 -6.06 -2.52 -63.05
N LYS A 457 -5.17 -3.49 -62.80
CA LYS A 457 -4.19 -3.94 -63.81
C LYS A 457 -4.86 -4.66 -64.99
N LYS A 458 -5.95 -5.42 -64.73
CA LYS A 458 -6.73 -6.07 -65.79
C LYS A 458 -7.49 -5.04 -66.60
N ASP A 459 -8.17 -4.11 -65.95
CA ASP A 459 -8.93 -3.03 -66.60
C ASP A 459 -8.00 -2.17 -67.47
N ALA A 460 -6.79 -1.85 -66.99
CA ALA A 460 -5.77 -1.14 -67.77
C ALA A 460 -5.17 -1.95 -68.94
N TRP A 461 -5.32 -3.27 -68.96
CA TRP A 461 -4.88 -4.13 -70.06
C TRP A 461 -5.99 -4.35 -71.08
N ASP A 462 -7.27 -4.30 -70.67
CA ASP A 462 -8.45 -4.38 -71.54
C ASP A 462 -8.76 -3.03 -72.24
N GLU A 463 -8.19 -1.91 -71.77
CA GLU A 463 -8.33 -0.56 -72.36
C GLU A 463 -7.27 -0.25 -73.45
N PHE A 464 -6.30 -1.16 -73.67
CA PHE A 464 -5.26 -1.06 -74.70
C PHE A 464 -5.52 -2.08 -75.81
#